data_AF-A0A9W3SDU8-F1
#
_entry.id   AF-A0A9W3SDU8-F1
#
_cell.length_a   1.000
_cell.length_b   1.000
_cell.length_c   1.000
_cell.angle_alpha   90.00
_cell.angle_beta   90.00
_cell.angle_gamma   90.00
#
_symmetry.space_group_name_H-M   'P 1'
#
loop_
_entity.id
_entity.type
_entity.pdbx_description
1 polymer ?
#
loop_
_entity_poly.entity_id
_entity_poly.type
_entity_poly.pdbx_seq_one_letter_code
_entity_poly.pdbx_strand_id
1 'polypeptide(L)'
;MDNVEWFEASENSNGIVSIAMTEIDKEIHVGRIVGYNGILKGEKVIYKDNEYTVVMTSRLGHFGLSETGKLPYTICASPNEVSVCQQ
;
A
#
# COMPACT_ATOMS: atom_id res chain seq x y z
N MET A 1 11.90 2.38 10.20
CA MET A 1 11.12 2.89 9.06
C MET A 1 10.99 4.37 9.30
N ASP A 2 11.51 5.18 8.37
CA ASP A 2 11.44 6.65 8.44
C ASP A 2 10.00 7.12 8.56
N ASN A 3 9.81 8.29 9.17
CA ASN A 3 8.53 8.89 9.54
C ASN A 3 7.43 8.67 8.49
N VAL A 4 6.59 7.64 8.70
CA VAL A 4 5.41 7.41 7.89
C VAL A 4 4.30 8.31 8.42
N GLU A 5 3.82 9.20 7.56
CA GLU A 5 2.69 10.06 7.83
C GLU A 5 1.47 9.57 7.07
N TRP A 6 0.32 9.57 7.75
CA TRP A 6 -0.96 9.19 7.16
C TRP A 6 -1.78 10.43 6.85
N PHE A 7 -2.27 10.50 5.62
CA PHE A 7 -3.11 11.56 5.12
C PHE A 7 -4.48 11.01 4.75
N GLU A 8 -5.54 11.72 5.08
CA GLU A 8 -6.88 11.38 4.60
C GLU A 8 -6.94 11.57 3.09
N ALA A 9 -7.59 10.63 2.39
CA ALA A 9 -7.90 10.73 0.99
C ALA A 9 -9.42 10.84 0.83
N SER A 10 -9.88 11.86 0.10
CA SER A 10 -11.28 12.01 -0.28
C SER A 10 -11.53 11.38 -1.65
N GLU A 11 -12.66 10.67 -1.79
CA GLU A 11 -13.29 10.26 -3.06
C GLU A 11 -12.36 9.58 -4.09
N ASN A 12 -12.28 8.26 -4.07
CA ASN A 12 -11.70 7.48 -5.18
C ASN A 12 -12.41 6.14 -5.36
N SER A 13 -12.36 5.62 -6.59
CA SER A 13 -12.99 4.36 -6.98
C SER A 13 -12.31 3.11 -6.42
N ASN A 14 -11.14 3.26 -5.79
CA ASN A 14 -10.31 2.13 -5.33
C ASN A 14 -10.47 1.89 -3.82
N GLY A 15 -11.38 2.62 -3.16
CA GLY A 15 -11.67 2.48 -1.74
C GLY A 15 -10.54 2.95 -0.83
N ILE A 16 -9.68 3.87 -1.29
CA ILE A 16 -8.64 4.49 -0.46
C ILE A 16 -9.28 5.54 0.43
N VAL A 17 -9.12 5.37 1.73
CA VAL A 17 -9.56 6.29 2.78
C VAL A 17 -8.35 7.05 3.35
N SER A 18 -7.18 6.43 3.37
CA SER A 18 -5.95 7.05 3.84
C SER A 18 -4.73 6.60 3.02
N ILE A 19 -3.77 7.51 2.88
CA ILE A 19 -2.51 7.30 2.16
C ILE A 19 -1.36 7.45 3.16
N ALA A 20 -0.48 6.46 3.21
CA ALA A 20 0.77 6.57 3.94
C ALA A 20 1.86 7.10 3.01
N MET A 21 2.57 8.14 3.44
CA MET A 21 3.71 8.69 2.73
C MET A 21 4.94 8.72 3.63
N THR A 22 6.11 8.42 3.05
CA THR A 22 7.40 8.74 3.67
C THR A 22 7.98 9.94 2.95
N GLU A 23 8.50 10.90 3.71
CA GLU A 23 9.17 12.07 3.13
C GLU A 23 10.45 11.63 2.41
N ILE A 24 10.64 12.09 1.17
CA ILE A 24 11.87 11.89 0.39
C ILE A 24 12.74 13.15 0.47
N ASP A 25 12.11 14.32 0.40
CA ASP A 25 12.80 15.61 0.38
C ASP A 25 11.97 16.66 1.14
N LYS A 26 12.60 17.28 2.15
CA LYS A 26 12.02 18.28 3.04
C LYS A 26 11.88 19.65 2.40
N GLU A 27 12.77 20.01 1.47
CA GLU A 27 12.80 21.36 0.89
C GLU A 27 11.68 21.55 -0.13
N ILE A 28 11.31 20.48 -0.82
CA ILE A 28 10.26 20.49 -1.85
C ILE A 28 8.99 19.73 -1.45
N HIS A 29 8.90 19.29 -0.19
CA HIS A 29 7.77 18.54 0.37
C HIS A 29 7.32 17.35 -0.50
N VAL A 30 8.28 16.59 -1.02
CA VAL A 30 8.00 15.42 -1.86
C VAL A 30 8.01 14.16 -1.01
N GLY A 31 6.88 13.46 -0.97
CA GLY A 31 6.75 12.16 -0.32
C GLY A 31 6.56 11.00 -1.30
N ARG A 32 6.96 9.80 -0.87
CA ARG A 32 6.68 8.54 -1.56
C ARG A 32 5.49 7.88 -0.90
N ILE A 33 4.51 7.47 -1.68
CA ILE A 33 3.43 6.63 -1.18
C ILE A 33 3.98 5.26 -0.82
N VAL A 34 3.79 4.86 0.44
CA VAL A 34 4.27 3.59 1.00
C VAL A 34 3.14 2.72 1.54
N GLY A 35 1.88 3.17 1.47
CA GLY A 35 0.73 2.37 1.88
C GLY A 35 -0.62 3.04 1.66
N TYR A 36 -1.68 2.26 1.86
CA TYR A 36 -3.07 2.68 1.80
C TYR A 36 -3.86 2.03 2.92
N ASN A 37 -4.83 2.73 3.50
CA ASN A 37 -5.82 2.17 4.44
C ASN A 37 -5.21 1.44 5.65
N GLY A 38 -4.11 1.94 6.20
CA GLY A 38 -3.39 1.28 7.30
C GLY A 38 -2.44 0.16 6.86
N ILE A 39 -2.40 -0.19 5.57
CA ILE A 39 -1.56 -1.27 5.02
C ILE A 39 -0.31 -0.68 4.36
N LEU A 40 0.87 -1.11 4.78
CA LEU A 40 2.16 -0.69 4.25
C LEU A 40 2.77 -1.71 3.30
N LYS A 41 3.64 -1.23 2.41
CA LYS A 41 4.57 -2.09 1.67
C LYS A 41 5.39 -2.93 2.66
N GLY A 42 5.44 -4.24 2.41
CA GLY A 42 6.11 -5.24 3.23
C GLY A 42 5.15 -6.07 4.07
N GLU A 43 3.90 -5.62 4.25
CA GLU A 43 2.92 -6.35 5.02
C GLU A 43 2.27 -7.48 4.24
N LYS A 44 1.76 -8.46 4.99
CA LYS A 44 0.99 -9.59 4.47
C LYS A 44 -0.49 -9.25 4.45
N VAL A 45 -1.14 -9.59 3.35
CA VAL A 45 -2.57 -9.37 3.13
C VAL A 45 -3.22 -10.61 2.54
N ILE A 46 -4.51 -10.76 2.80
CA ILE A 46 -5.35 -11.75 2.14
C ILE A 46 -6.03 -11.12 0.93
N TYR A 47 -5.88 -11.75 -0.24
CA TYR A 47 -6.58 -11.43 -1.49
C TYR A 47 -7.19 -12.72 -2.04
N LYS A 48 -8.52 -12.75 -2.22
CA LYS A 48 -9.26 -13.94 -2.71
C LYS A 48 -8.83 -15.23 -2.00
N ASP A 49 -8.91 -15.23 -0.67
CA ASP A 49 -8.59 -16.37 0.20
C ASP A 49 -7.11 -16.83 0.20
N ASN A 50 -6.21 -16.10 -0.46
CA ASN A 50 -4.79 -16.41 -0.53
C ASN A 50 -3.95 -15.31 0.13
N GLU A 51 -2.88 -15.70 0.81
CA GLU A 51 -1.93 -14.77 1.43
C GLU A 51 -0.90 -14.27 0.42
N TYR A 52 -0.68 -12.96 0.40
CA TYR A 52 0.35 -12.31 -0.39
C TYR A 52 1.10 -11.28 0.44
N THR A 53 2.29 -10.89 -0.01
CA THR A 53 3.00 -9.71 0.52
C THR A 53 2.80 -8.51 -0.40
N VAL A 54 2.53 -7.34 0.16
CA VAL A 54 2.52 -6.08 -0.57
C VAL A 54 3.97 -5.69 -0.89
N VAL A 55 4.37 -5.78 -2.16
CA VAL A 55 5.74 -5.45 -2.58
C VAL A 55 5.85 -4.11 -3.30
N MET A 56 4.72 -3.52 -3.71
CA MET A 56 4.65 -2.24 -4.38
C MET A 56 3.34 -1.49 -4.06
N THR A 57 3.43 -0.17 -3.96
CA THR A 57 2.33 0.78 -3.86
C THR A 57 2.37 1.70 -5.07
N SER A 58 1.38 1.57 -5.96
CA SER A 58 1.31 2.36 -7.19
C SER A 58 0.74 3.73 -6.90
N ARG A 59 1.23 4.79 -7.56
CA ARG A 59 0.62 6.14 -7.52
C ARG A 59 -0.80 6.17 -8.07
N LEU A 60 -1.22 5.12 -8.80
CA LEU A 60 -2.59 4.96 -9.29
C LEU A 60 -3.52 4.30 -8.26
N GLY A 61 -3.09 4.15 -7.00
CA GLY A 61 -3.96 3.67 -5.93
C GLY A 61 -4.16 2.16 -5.90
N HIS A 62 -3.13 1.38 -6.25
CA HIS A 62 -3.18 -0.09 -6.22
C HIS A 62 -1.98 -0.67 -5.46
N PHE A 63 -2.13 -1.90 -4.98
CA PHE A 63 -1.06 -2.74 -4.47
C PHE A 63 -0.56 -3.70 -5.54
N GLY A 64 0.76 -3.86 -5.61
CA GLY A 64 1.40 -5.00 -6.27
C GLY A 64 1.67 -6.09 -5.23
N LEU A 65 1.06 -7.25 -5.43
CA LEU A 65 1.12 -8.40 -4.51
C LEU A 65 2.03 -9.52 -5.05
N SER A 66 2.81 -10.12 -4.16
CA SER A 66 3.73 -11.22 -4.47
C SER A 66 3.66 -12.33 -3.43
N GLU A 67 3.57 -13.57 -3.90
CA GLU A 67 3.63 -14.79 -3.07
C GLU A 67 5.03 -14.98 -2.45
N THR A 68 6.07 -14.51 -3.16
CA THR A 68 7.48 -14.69 -2.73
C THR A 68 7.96 -13.61 -1.76
N GLY A 69 7.15 -12.56 -1.53
CA GLY A 69 7.57 -11.39 -0.77
C GLY A 69 8.53 -10.45 -1.52
N LYS A 70 8.84 -10.71 -2.79
CA LYS A 70 9.77 -9.92 -3.61
C LYS A 70 9.16 -9.55 -4.96
N LEU A 71 9.72 -8.53 -5.60
CA LEU A 71 9.41 -8.24 -7.00
C LEU A 71 9.92 -9.38 -7.91
N PRO A 72 9.30 -9.60 -9.09
CA PRO A 72 8.10 -8.90 -9.59
C PRO A 72 6.83 -9.29 -8.81
N TYR A 73 5.85 -8.40 -8.80
CA TYR A 73 4.50 -8.75 -8.33
C TYR A 73 3.74 -9.47 -9.46
N THR A 74 2.86 -10.40 -9.11
CA THR A 74 2.05 -11.16 -10.07
C THR A 74 0.59 -10.70 -10.08
N ILE A 75 0.14 -10.05 -9.01
CA ILE A 75 -1.25 -9.60 -8.84
C ILE A 75 -1.27 -8.10 -8.58
N CYS A 76 -2.22 -7.42 -9.20
CA CYS A 76 -2.57 -6.03 -8.91
C CYS A 76 -3.93 -6.04 -8.20
N ALA A 77 -4.02 -5.41 -7.03
CA ALA A 77 -5.25 -5.36 -6.24
C ALA A 77 -5.52 -3.93 -5.75
N SER A 78 -6.79 -3.55 -5.70
CA SER A 78 -7.23 -2.31 -5.08
C SER A 78 -7.22 -2.46 -3.55
N PRO A 79 -7.00 -1.37 -2.79
CA PRO A 79 -6.95 -1.44 -1.32
C PRO A 79 -8.20 -1.98 -0.64
N ASN A 80 -9.38 -1.86 -1.25
CA ASN A 80 -10.63 -2.45 -0.75
C ASN A 80 -10.82 -3.94 -1.07
N GLU A 81 -9.97 -4.53 -1.92
CA GLU A 81 -10.02 -5.95 -2.27
C GLU A 81 -9.14 -6.81 -1.34
N VAL A 82 -8.38 -6.18 -0.45
CA VAL A 82 -7.41 -6.84 0.43
C VAL A 82 -7.77 -6.60 1.90
N SER A 83 -7.33 -7.52 2.76
CA SER A 83 -7.44 -7.39 4.22
C SER A 83 -6.11 -7.76 4.88
N VAL A 84 -5.79 -7.15 6.02
CA VAL A 84 -4.58 -7.52 6.78
C VAL A 84 -4.71 -8.93 7.33
N CYS A 85 -3.63 -9.71 7.29
CA CYS A 85 -3.56 -10.92 8.11
C CYS A 85 -3.61 -10.49 9.57
N GLN A 86 -4.65 -10.86 10.32
CA GLN A 86 -4.69 -10.60 11.76
C GLN A 86 -3.45 -11.21 12.42
N GLN A 87 -2.70 -10.41 13.18
CA GLN A 87 -1.59 -10.89 14.01
C GLN A 87 -2.11 -11.58 15.27
#